data_AF-A0A3A8LQZ8-F1
#
_entry.id   AF-A0A3A8LQZ8-F1
#
_cell.length_a   1.000
_cell.length_b   1.000
_cell.length_c   1.000
_cell.angle_alpha   90.00
_cell.angle_beta   90.00
_cell.angle_gamma   90.00
#
_symmetry.space_group_name_H-M   'P 1'
#
loop_
_entity.id
_entity.type
_entity.pdbx_description
1 polymer ?
#
loop_
_entity_poly.entity_id
_entity_poly.type
_entity_poly.pdbx_seq_one_letter_code
_entity_poly.pdbx_strand_id
1 'polypeptide(L)' 'MRHLEPLLGGFTAKMAIQTASLRALKRPPEQVGVQELPQLLEGLKPMLNTFIGALHTKVILSEFSTAMEKLR' A
#
# COMPACT_ATOMS: atom_id res chain seq x y z
N MET A 1 -6.76 -3.63 -3.96
CA MET A 1 -7.20 -2.24 -4.23
C MET A 1 -8.30 -1.78 -3.28
N ARG A 2 -9.36 -2.60 -3.07
CA ARG A 2 -10.54 -2.29 -2.22
C ARG A 2 -10.28 -1.69 -0.83
N HIS A 3 -9.11 -1.89 -0.23
CA HIS A 3 -8.84 -1.35 1.10
C HIS A 3 -8.19 0.04 1.11
N LEU A 4 -7.56 0.48 0.02
CA LEU A 4 -7.02 1.84 -0.10
C LEU A 4 -8.06 2.81 -0.68
N GLU A 5 -9.01 2.31 -1.46
CA GLU A 5 -10.06 3.12 -2.08
C GLU A 5 -10.91 3.92 -1.08
N PRO A 6 -11.32 3.37 0.10
CA PRO A 6 -12.04 4.14 1.11
C PRO A 6 -11.21 5.27 1.73
N LEU A 7 -9.88 5.18 1.66
CA LEU A 7 -8.96 6.13 2.28
C LEU A 7 -8.54 7.23 1.32
N LEU A 8 -8.39 6.90 0.03
CA LEU A 8 -7.77 7.77 -0.97
C LEU A 8 -8.70 8.11 -2.15
N GLY A 9 -9.80 7.36 -2.32
CA GLY A 9 -10.59 7.33 -3.54
C GLY A 9 -10.00 6.39 -4.61
N GLY A 10 -10.84 5.93 -5.54
CA GLY A 10 -10.48 4.89 -6.53
C GLY A 10 -9.27 5.23 -7.41
N PHE A 11 -9.26 6.42 -8.00
CA PHE A 11 -8.17 6.86 -8.86
C PHE A 11 -6.85 7.01 -8.10
N THR A 12 -6.88 7.69 -6.95
CA THR A 12 -5.69 7.92 -6.12
C THR A 12 -5.13 6.62 -5.58
N ALA A 13 -5.99 5.69 -5.13
CA ALA A 13 -5.55 4.37 -4.67
C ALA A 13 -4.80 3.59 -5.77
N LYS A 14 -5.31 3.62 -7.00
CA LYS A 14 -4.63 3.01 -8.16
C LYS A 14 -3.29 3.66 -8.43
N MET A 15 -3.22 4.99 -8.45
CA MET A 15 -1.99 5.74 -8.69
C MET A 15 -0.97 5.57 -7.56
N ALA A 16 -1.42 5.44 -6.31
CA ALA A 16 -0.58 5.19 -5.16
C ALA A 16 0.14 3.86 -5.29
N ILE A 17 -0.59 2.79 -5.64
CA ILE A 17 -0.02 1.47 -5.89
C ILE A 17 0.94 1.51 -7.08
N GLN A 18 0.54 2.11 -8.20
CA GLN A 18 1.42 2.27 -9.38
C GLN A 18 2.74 2.94 -8.99
N THR A 19 2.64 4.06 -8.26
CA THR A 19 3.79 4.85 -7.84
C THR A 19 4.68 4.08 -6.86
N ALA A 20 4.09 3.43 -5.87
CA ALA A 20 4.82 2.66 -4.88
C ALA A 20 5.52 1.45 -5.50
N SER A 21 4.86 0.71 -6.38
CA SER A 21 5.46 -0.44 -7.08
C SER A 21 6.66 0.00 -7.93
N LEU A 22 6.49 1.07 -8.72
CA LEU A 22 7.58 1.57 -9.56
C LEU A 22 8.76 2.14 -8.74
N ARG A 23 8.48 2.87 -7.65
CA ARG A 23 9.54 3.47 -6.82
C ARG A 23 10.23 2.47 -5.90
N ALA A 24 9.48 1.59 -5.23
CA ALA A 24 10.03 0.67 -4.23
C ALA A 24 10.54 -0.64 -4.86
N LEU A 25 9.86 -1.13 -5.91
CA LEU A 25 10.11 -2.46 -6.48
C LEU A 25 10.63 -2.43 -7.92
N LYS A 26 10.70 -1.24 -8.54
CA LYS A 26 11.11 -1.03 -9.94
C LYS A 26 10.33 -1.88 -10.95
N ARG A 27 9.11 -2.28 -10.57
CA ARG A 27 8.24 -3.18 -11.33
C ARG A 27 6.81 -2.64 -11.28
N PRO A 28 6.01 -2.86 -12.32
CA PRO A 28 4.63 -2.44 -12.32
C PRO A 28 3.79 -3.36 -11.41
N PRO A 29 2.63 -2.91 -10.89
CA PRO A 29 1.84 -3.65 -9.89
C PRO A 29 1.45 -5.07 -10.28
N GLU A 30 1.29 -5.35 -11.58
CA GLU A 30 0.90 -6.66 -12.11
C GLU A 30 2.01 -7.70 -11.97
N GLN A 31 3.25 -7.26 -11.76
CA GLN A 31 4.44 -8.10 -11.54
C GLN A 31 4.85 -8.18 -10.07
N VAL A 32 4.08 -7.58 -9.16
CA VAL A 32 4.35 -7.61 -7.73
C VAL A 32 3.68 -8.84 -7.13
N GLY A 33 4.48 -9.75 -6.61
CA GLY A 33 4.00 -10.94 -5.91
C GLY A 33 3.71 -10.66 -4.44
N VAL A 34 3.14 -11.66 -3.77
CA VAL A 34 2.77 -11.58 -2.34
C VAL A 34 4.01 -11.34 -1.46
N GLN A 35 5.17 -11.93 -1.81
CA GLN A 35 6.39 -11.76 -1.04
C GLN A 35 6.94 -10.33 -1.02
N GLU A 36 6.61 -9.50 -2.03
CA GLU A 36 7.08 -8.12 -2.11
C GLU A 36 6.13 -7.10 -1.48
N LEU A 37 4.96 -7.55 -1.01
CA LEU A 37 3.96 -6.68 -0.39
C LEU A 37 4.49 -5.88 0.82
N PRO A 38 5.31 -6.43 1.74
CA PRO A 38 5.86 -5.63 2.83
C PRO A 38 6.65 -4.41 2.33
N GLN A 39 7.46 -4.58 1.30
CA GLN A 39 8.25 -3.50 0.71
C GLN A 39 7.36 -2.51 -0.08
N LEU A 40 6.29 -3.00 -0.73
CA LEU A 40 5.30 -2.13 -1.36
C LEU A 40 4.58 -1.24 -0.33
N LEU A 41 4.18 -1.81 0.82
CA LEU A 41 3.51 -1.11 1.91
C LEU A 41 4.39 0.01 2.49
N GLU A 42 5.69 -0.23 2.67
CA GLU A 42 6.63 0.84 3.07
C GLU A 42 6.72 1.94 2.00
N GLY A 43 6.65 1.59 0.71
CA GLY A 43 6.59 2.56 -0.38
C GLY A 43 5.34 3.45 -0.37
N LEU A 44 4.22 2.96 0.18
CA LEU A 44 2.96 3.73 0.30
C LEU A 44 2.96 4.69 1.49
N LYS A 45 3.78 4.42 2.50
CA LYS A 45 3.80 5.14 3.78
C LYS A 45 3.94 6.66 3.65
N PRO A 46 4.83 7.24 2.82
CA PRO A 46 4.93 8.69 2.69
C PRO A 46 3.63 9.32 2.18
N MET A 47 2.95 8.67 1.24
CA MET A 47 1.70 9.15 0.67
C MET A 47 0.57 9.06 1.70
N LEU A 48 0.43 7.92 2.37
CA LEU A 48 -0.57 7.71 3.41
C LEU A 48 -0.37 8.70 4.57
N ASN A 49 0.87 8.95 5.00
CA ASN A 49 1.16 9.94 6.03
C ASN A 49 0.62 11.33 5.67
N THR A 50 0.71 11.73 4.39
CA THR A 50 0.18 13.00 3.89
C THR A 50 -1.34 13.03 3.86
N PHE A 51 -1.99 11.97 3.39
CA PHE A 51 -3.45 11.97 3.17
C PHE A 51 -4.27 11.69 4.43
N ILE A 52 -3.81 10.78 5.29
CA ILE A 52 -4.58 10.29 6.44
C ILE A 52 -3.85 10.50 7.78
N GLY A 53 -2.64 11.07 7.76
CA GLY A 53 -1.82 11.29 8.94
C GLY A 53 -1.01 10.06 9.36
N ALA A 54 0.10 10.29 10.08
CA ALA A 54 1.05 9.24 10.45
C ALA A 54 0.47 8.20 11.41
N LEU A 55 -0.38 8.62 12.35
CA LEU A 55 -1.00 7.71 13.32
C LEU A 55 -1.92 6.69 12.62
N HIS A 56 -2.86 7.17 11.80
CA HIS A 56 -3.73 6.27 11.04
C HIS A 56 -2.96 5.42 10.03
N THR A 57 -1.95 5.99 9.37
CA THR A 57 -1.09 5.22 8.46
C THR A 57 -0.47 4.02 9.15
N LYS A 58 0.06 4.19 10.36
CA LYS A 58 0.66 3.10 11.13
C LYS A 58 -0.37 2.00 11.43
N VAL A 59 -1.57 2.37 11.86
CA VAL A 59 -2.65 1.41 12.17
C VAL A 59 -3.03 0.61 10.92
N ILE A 60 -3.32 1.30 9.82
CA ILE A 60 -3.80 0.67 8.58
C ILE A 60 -2.73 -0.23 7.94
N LEU A 61 -1.47 0.20 7.93
CA LEU A 61 -0.38 -0.65 7.41
C LEU A 61 -0.18 -1.91 8.27
N SER A 62 -0.35 -1.80 9.60
CA SER A 62 -0.31 -2.95 10.50
C SER A 62 -1.46 -3.93 10.21
N GLU A 63 -2.67 -3.42 10.01
CA GLU A 63 -3.83 -4.24 9.67
C GLU A 63 -3.62 -4.98 8.33
N PHE A 64 -3.03 -4.31 7.33
CA PHE A 64 -2.69 -4.97 6.07
C PHE A 64 -1.66 -6.07 6.24
N SER A 65 -0.56 -5.82 6.96
CA SER A 65 0.44 -6.86 7.22
C SER A 65 -0.18 -8.06 7.92
N THR A 66 -0.99 -7.86 8.97
CA THR A 66 -1.65 -8.95 9.69
C THR A 66 -2.67 -9.70 8.84
N ALA A 67 -3.46 -9.00 8.02
CA ALA A 67 -4.41 -9.65 7.11
C ALA A 67 -3.70 -10.51 6.05
N MET A 68 -2.55 -10.05 5.56
CA MET A 68 -1.73 -10.77 4.58
C MET A 68 -1.07 -12.02 5.16
N GLU A 69 -0.62 -11.99 6.42
CA GLU A 69 -0.06 -13.17 7.10
C GLU A 69 -1.08 -14.30 7.24
N LYS A 70 -2.36 -13.97 7.43
CA LYS A 70 -3.45 -14.96 7.55
C LYS A 70 -3.86 -15.61 6.22
N LEU A 71 -3.43 -15.05 5.09
CA LEU A 71 -3.70 -15.56 3.74
C LEU A 71 -2.61 -16.50 3.22
N ARG A 72 -1.57 -16.75 4.02
CA ARG A 72 -0.42 -17.61 3.73
C ARG A 72 -0.61 -19.00 4.31
#